data_AF-A0A8B8IQX8-F1
#
_entry.id   AF-A0A8B8IQX8-F1
#
_cell.length_a   1.000
_cell.length_b   1.000
_cell.length_c   1.000
_cell.angle_alpha   90.00
_cell.angle_beta   90.00
_cell.angle_gamma   90.00
#
_symmetry.space_group_name_H-M   'P 1'
#
loop_
_entity.id
_entity.type
_entity.pdbx_description
1 polymer ?
#
loop_
_entity_poly.entity_id
_entity_poly.type
_entity_poly.pdbx_seq_one_letter_code
_entity_poly.pdbx_strand_id
1 'polypeptide(L)'
;MSKRTLSAASDEQVYWYRKMSEDAEEKNTTITSDEKKAEETVEIAIPASGEALPAHVQYLLVGGGTASFAAMRAIRSARPDAQVLIVAAETALPYMRPPLSKELWREPDLAARATSPDALTFRQWNGRRRSVTYEPNAFYTPAERLREGGAGAGVARGWRATRLDPARHSAELAAPGGATHTVTYDKCLIATG
;
A
#
# COMPACT_ATOMS: atom_id res chain seq x y z
N MET A 1 50.57 31.45 33.41
CA MET A 1 51.39 30.28 33.10
C MET A 1 50.86 29.08 33.87
N SER A 2 50.29 28.08 33.19
CA SER A 2 50.65 26.65 33.35
C SER A 2 49.65 25.79 32.56
N LYS A 3 50.16 25.17 31.49
CA LYS A 3 49.51 24.12 30.69
C LYS A 3 49.60 22.80 31.46
N ARG A 4 48.62 21.90 31.31
CA ARG A 4 48.76 20.42 31.43
C ARG A 4 47.48 19.75 30.90
N THR A 5 47.47 19.25 29.66
CA THR A 5 47.95 17.95 29.12
C THR A 5 46.85 16.87 29.15
N LEU A 6 46.36 16.54 27.96
CA LEU A 6 45.53 15.37 27.66
C LEU A 6 46.35 14.09 27.90
N SER A 7 45.78 13.15 28.65
CA SER A 7 46.34 11.82 28.88
C SER A 7 46.03 10.92 27.69
N ALA A 8 47.06 10.31 27.11
CA ALA A 8 46.98 9.33 26.03
C ALA A 8 46.28 8.03 26.50
N ALA A 9 45.44 7.46 25.65
CA ALA A 9 44.89 6.12 25.84
C ALA A 9 46.02 5.07 25.72
N SER A 10 46.04 4.10 26.63
CA SER A 10 47.06 3.05 26.72
C SER A 10 47.04 2.11 25.52
N ASP A 11 48.22 1.71 25.04
CA ASP A 11 48.44 0.83 23.87
C ASP A 11 47.67 -0.50 23.92
N GLU A 12 47.30 -0.99 25.11
CA GLU A 12 46.46 -2.18 25.26
C GLU A 12 45.03 -1.99 24.72
N GLN A 13 44.44 -0.81 24.86
CA GLN A 13 43.09 -0.53 24.35
C GLN A 13 43.05 -0.43 22.81
N VAL A 14 44.14 0.09 22.21
CA VAL A 14 44.29 0.17 20.76
C VAL A 14 44.52 -1.24 20.16
N TYR A 15 45.28 -2.08 20.86
CA TYR A 15 45.49 -3.48 20.46
C TYR A 15 44.19 -4.31 20.52
N TRP A 16 43.38 -4.11 21.56
CA TRP A 16 42.06 -4.77 21.67
C TRP A 16 41.10 -4.34 20.55
N TYR A 17 41.07 -3.06 20.18
CA TYR A 17 40.16 -2.58 19.13
C TYR A 17 40.54 -3.08 17.73
N ARG A 18 41.85 -3.17 17.44
CA ARG A 18 42.37 -3.66 16.14
C ARG A 18 42.15 -5.16 15.94
N LYS A 19 42.35 -5.95 17.00
CA LYS A 19 42.11 -7.39 16.96
C LYS A 19 40.63 -7.71 16.75
N MET A 20 39.73 -6.93 17.38
CA MET A 20 38.28 -7.08 17.18
C MET A 20 37.82 -6.63 15.79
N SER A 21 38.50 -5.68 15.14
CA SER A 21 38.20 -5.31 13.74
C SER A 21 38.70 -6.35 12.74
N GLU A 22 39.86 -6.98 12.99
CA GLU A 22 40.40 -8.05 12.13
C GLU A 22 39.56 -9.33 12.22
N ASP A 23 39.12 -9.72 13.43
CA ASP A 23 38.19 -10.85 13.65
C ASP A 23 36.78 -10.59 13.07
N ALA A 24 36.39 -9.31 12.91
CA ALA A 24 35.14 -8.91 12.28
C ALA A 24 35.23 -8.88 10.75
N GLU A 25 36.40 -8.56 10.18
CA GLU A 25 36.67 -8.61 8.74
C GLU A 25 36.83 -10.05 8.23
N GLU A 26 37.44 -10.96 8.99
CA GLU A 26 37.56 -12.37 8.60
C GLU A 26 36.20 -13.10 8.56
N LYS A 27 35.23 -12.69 9.37
CA LYS A 27 33.86 -13.25 9.33
C LYS A 27 33.00 -12.69 8.20
N ASN A 28 33.47 -11.67 7.47
CA ASN A 28 32.70 -11.03 6.41
C ASN A 28 33.08 -11.50 5.00
N THR A 29 33.94 -12.53 4.88
CA THR A 29 34.48 -12.98 3.59
C THR A 29 34.11 -14.43 3.27
N THR A 30 32.85 -14.82 3.50
CA THR A 30 32.19 -15.89 2.72
C THR A 30 30.67 -15.69 2.81
N ILE A 31 30.16 -14.65 2.13
CA ILE A 31 28.77 -14.64 1.68
C ILE A 31 28.82 -15.05 0.21
N THR A 32 28.80 -16.37 0.00
CA THR A 32 28.45 -16.96 -1.30
C THR A 32 27.13 -16.34 -1.75
N SER A 33 27.16 -15.80 -2.96
CA SER A 33 26.02 -15.29 -3.71
C SER A 33 25.05 -16.42 -4.00
N ASP A 34 24.25 -16.80 -3.00
CA ASP A 34 22.98 -17.44 -3.24
C ASP A 34 22.01 -16.33 -3.61
N GLU A 35 21.78 -16.19 -4.91
CA GLU A 35 20.61 -15.55 -5.48
C GLU A 35 19.36 -16.26 -4.91
N LYS A 36 18.97 -15.90 -3.69
CA LYS A 36 17.61 -16.08 -3.23
C LYS A 36 16.75 -15.20 -4.10
N LYS A 37 16.30 -15.80 -5.21
CA LYS A 37 15.13 -15.44 -5.98
C LYS A 37 14.12 -14.85 -5.00
N ALA A 38 14.01 -13.52 -5.00
CA ALA A 38 12.89 -12.86 -4.35
C ALA A 38 11.68 -13.55 -4.97
N GLU A 39 10.93 -14.28 -4.15
CA GLU A 39 9.66 -14.84 -4.57
C GLU A 39 8.87 -13.64 -5.10
N GLU A 40 8.73 -13.56 -6.42
CA GLU A 40 7.76 -12.66 -7.04
C GLU A 40 6.42 -13.08 -6.49
N THR A 41 5.97 -12.41 -5.42
CA THR A 41 4.58 -12.40 -5.03
C THR A 41 3.84 -11.87 -6.24
N VAL A 42 3.29 -12.78 -7.05
CA VAL A 42 2.43 -12.44 -8.17
C VAL A 42 1.36 -11.52 -7.60
N GLU A 43 1.36 -10.24 -7.99
CA GLU A 43 0.33 -9.29 -7.56
C GLU A 43 -1.00 -9.72 -8.20
N ILE A 44 -1.76 -10.54 -7.47
CA ILE A 44 -3.06 -11.00 -7.92
C ILE A 44 -4.04 -9.84 -7.78
N ALA A 45 -4.66 -9.45 -8.89
CA ALA A 45 -5.71 -8.45 -8.90
C ALA A 45 -6.98 -8.98 -8.21
N ILE A 46 -7.72 -8.10 -7.54
CA ILE A 46 -8.97 -8.42 -6.85
C ILE A 46 -10.04 -7.45 -7.33
N PRO A 47 -11.09 -7.91 -8.04
CA PRO A 47 -11.33 -9.30 -8.43
C PRO A 47 -10.30 -9.82 -9.44
N ALA A 48 -10.14 -11.14 -9.51
CA ALA A 48 -9.13 -11.77 -10.37
C ALA A 48 -9.46 -11.71 -11.87
N SER A 49 -10.75 -11.62 -12.22
CA SER A 49 -11.24 -11.53 -13.60
C SER A 49 -11.95 -10.20 -13.84
N GLY A 50 -11.80 -9.67 -15.06
CA GLY A 50 -12.54 -8.50 -15.52
C GLY A 50 -14.06 -8.74 -15.55
N GLU A 51 -14.49 -9.98 -15.77
CA GLU A 51 -15.92 -10.35 -15.82
C GLU A 51 -16.65 -10.15 -14.48
N ALA A 52 -15.92 -10.13 -13.36
CA ALA A 52 -16.48 -9.85 -12.05
C ALA A 52 -16.67 -8.35 -11.79
N LEU A 53 -16.03 -7.49 -12.58
CA LEU A 53 -16.22 -6.04 -12.51
C LEU A 53 -17.53 -5.62 -13.18
N PRO A 54 -18.16 -4.54 -12.70
CA PRO A 54 -19.32 -3.96 -13.38
C PRO A 54 -18.96 -3.44 -14.77
N ALA A 55 -19.85 -3.62 -15.74
CA ALA A 55 -19.72 -3.02 -17.08
C ALA A 55 -20.01 -1.50 -17.07
N HIS A 56 -20.81 -1.04 -16.11
CA HIS A 56 -21.20 0.35 -15.93
C HIS A 56 -21.26 0.72 -14.44
N VAL A 57 -20.84 1.94 -14.10
CA VAL A 57 -20.95 2.49 -12.74
C VAL A 57 -21.33 3.97 -12.75
N GLN A 58 -22.06 4.45 -11.75
CA GLN A 58 -22.38 5.87 -11.67
C GLN A 58 -21.13 6.73 -11.41
N TYR A 59 -20.24 6.28 -10.53
CA TYR A 59 -19.01 7.01 -10.19
C TYR A 59 -17.79 6.12 -10.33
N LEU A 60 -16.90 6.47 -11.24
CA LEU A 60 -15.58 5.86 -11.38
C LEU A 60 -14.53 6.74 -10.69
N LEU A 61 -13.82 6.20 -9.71
CA LEU A 61 -12.71 6.87 -9.03
C LEU A 61 -11.40 6.18 -9.42
N VAL A 62 -10.55 6.86 -10.18
CA VAL A 62 -9.27 6.31 -10.64
C VAL A 62 -8.17 6.67 -9.66
N GLY A 63 -7.66 5.68 -8.94
CA GLY A 63 -6.65 5.80 -7.88
C GLY A 63 -7.20 5.30 -6.54
N GLY A 64 -6.38 4.60 -5.76
CA GLY A 64 -6.74 4.04 -4.44
C GLY A 64 -6.33 4.89 -3.24
N GLY A 65 -6.05 6.19 -3.43
CA GLY A 65 -5.49 7.06 -2.40
C GLY A 65 -6.52 7.79 -1.52
N THR A 66 -6.02 8.71 -0.71
CA THR A 66 -6.81 9.57 0.20
C THR A 66 -7.90 10.37 -0.53
N ALA A 67 -7.59 10.88 -1.71
CA ALA A 67 -8.54 11.70 -2.48
C ALA A 67 -9.75 10.87 -2.94
N SER A 68 -9.53 9.67 -3.50
CA SER A 68 -10.60 8.75 -3.88
C SER A 68 -11.42 8.30 -2.69
N PHE A 69 -10.77 7.99 -1.56
CA PHE A 69 -11.49 7.61 -0.34
C PHE A 69 -12.38 8.75 0.17
N ALA A 70 -11.88 9.98 0.21
CA ALA A 70 -12.66 11.15 0.63
C ALA A 70 -13.84 11.41 -0.32
N ALA A 71 -13.62 11.31 -1.64
CA ALA A 71 -14.66 11.46 -2.65
C ALA A 71 -15.74 10.38 -2.52
N MET A 72 -15.34 9.12 -2.39
CA MET A 72 -16.25 7.99 -2.15
C MET A 72 -17.12 8.27 -0.92
N ARG A 73 -16.52 8.68 0.21
CA ARG A 73 -17.27 8.97 1.43
C ARG A 73 -18.25 10.13 1.25
N ALA A 74 -17.85 11.19 0.54
CA ALA A 74 -18.72 12.32 0.24
C ALA A 74 -19.91 11.91 -0.66
N ILE A 75 -19.65 11.16 -1.73
CA ILE A 75 -20.68 10.64 -2.64
C ILE A 75 -21.66 9.77 -1.86
N ARG A 76 -21.15 8.81 -1.07
CA ARG A 76 -21.95 7.89 -0.26
C ARG A 76 -22.79 8.57 0.82
N SER A 77 -22.28 9.67 1.38
CA SER A 77 -23.01 10.48 2.37
C SER A 77 -24.15 11.26 1.73
N ALA A 78 -23.95 11.78 0.51
CA ALA A 78 -24.97 12.50 -0.24
C ALA A 78 -25.98 11.56 -0.92
N ARG A 79 -25.54 10.38 -1.36
CA ARG A 79 -26.31 9.38 -2.11
C ARG A 79 -25.98 7.96 -1.61
N PRO A 80 -26.73 7.45 -0.61
CA PRO A 80 -26.51 6.12 -0.05
C PRO A 80 -26.84 4.95 -0.98
N ASP A 81 -27.45 5.21 -2.13
CA ASP A 81 -27.79 4.25 -3.19
C ASP A 81 -26.78 4.30 -4.36
N ALA A 82 -25.85 5.26 -4.35
CA ALA A 82 -24.86 5.40 -5.41
C ALA A 82 -23.95 4.17 -5.52
N GLN A 83 -23.66 3.81 -6.76
CA GLN A 83 -22.69 2.79 -7.15
C GLN A 83 -21.35 3.45 -7.47
N VAL A 84 -20.34 3.14 -6.67
CA VAL A 84 -18.99 3.73 -6.77
C VAL A 84 -17.97 2.61 -6.98
N LEU A 85 -17.13 2.74 -8.00
CA LEU A 85 -15.99 1.86 -8.21
C LEU A 85 -14.69 2.64 -8.06
N ILE A 86 -13.87 2.22 -7.11
CA ILE A 86 -12.49 2.69 -6.95
C ILE A 86 -11.58 1.73 -7.72
N VAL A 87 -10.79 2.24 -8.66
CA VAL A 87 -9.77 1.47 -9.37
C VAL A 87 -8.41 1.79 -8.78
N ALA A 88 -7.75 0.81 -8.18
CA ALA A 88 -6.47 0.97 -7.50
C ALA A 88 -5.44 0.02 -8.09
N ALA A 89 -4.33 0.58 -8.59
CA ALA A 89 -3.23 -0.21 -9.12
C ALA A 89 -2.49 -0.99 -8.03
N GLU A 90 -2.50 -0.50 -6.79
CA GLU A 90 -1.96 -1.22 -5.63
C GLU A 90 -2.89 -2.36 -5.23
N THR A 91 -2.32 -3.45 -4.73
CA THR A 91 -3.10 -4.57 -4.19
C THR A 91 -3.67 -4.26 -2.81
N ALA A 92 -3.32 -3.16 -2.13
CA ALA A 92 -3.86 -2.78 -0.82
C ALA A 92 -5.19 -2.02 -0.92
N LEU A 93 -6.02 -2.08 0.14
CA LEU A 93 -7.19 -1.22 0.29
C LEU A 93 -6.78 0.25 0.49
N PRO A 94 -7.65 1.23 0.19
CA PRO A 94 -7.34 2.64 0.44
C PRO A 94 -6.84 2.91 1.86
N TYR A 95 -5.67 3.51 1.97
CA TYR A 95 -4.96 3.71 3.23
C TYR A 95 -4.31 5.08 3.37
N MET A 96 -3.97 5.46 4.59
CA MET A 96 -3.28 6.72 4.89
C MET A 96 -1.76 6.55 4.83
N ARG A 97 -1.10 7.36 3.98
CA ARG A 97 0.36 7.34 3.82
C ARG A 97 1.16 7.92 5.02
N PRO A 98 0.70 8.93 5.80
CA PRO A 98 1.54 9.57 6.82
C PRO A 98 2.14 8.66 7.92
N PRO A 99 1.44 7.63 8.42
CA PRO A 99 2.01 6.69 9.39
C PRO A 99 3.14 5.81 8.85
N LEU A 100 3.22 5.64 7.52
CA LEU A 100 4.24 4.81 6.86
C LEU A 100 5.66 5.36 7.03
N SER A 101 5.82 6.66 7.31
CA SER A 101 7.12 7.29 7.58
C SER A 101 7.32 7.71 9.04
N LYS A 102 6.39 7.35 9.94
CA LYS A 102 6.36 7.85 11.31
C LYS A 102 6.07 6.75 12.32
N GLU A 103 4.81 6.61 12.76
CA GLU A 103 4.43 5.77 13.88
C GLU A 103 4.73 4.28 13.65
N LEU A 104 4.64 3.79 12.41
CA LEU A 104 4.93 2.39 12.10
C LEU A 104 6.37 1.98 12.43
N TRP A 105 7.34 2.87 12.21
CA TRP A 105 8.76 2.60 12.53
C TRP A 105 9.05 2.53 14.03
N ARG A 106 8.06 2.82 14.87
CA ARG A 106 8.15 2.72 16.33
C ARG A 106 7.48 1.47 16.88
N GLU A 107 6.84 0.66 16.03
CA GLU A 107 6.24 -0.62 16.44
C GLU A 107 7.35 -1.68 16.55
N PRO A 108 7.64 -2.20 17.76
CA PRO A 108 8.74 -3.15 17.97
C PRO A 108 8.55 -4.46 17.17
N ASP A 109 7.31 -4.89 17.01
CA ASP A 109 6.96 -6.16 16.35
C ASP A 109 6.39 -5.94 14.93
N LEU A 110 6.73 -4.84 14.26
CA LEU A 110 6.17 -4.51 12.94
C LEU A 110 6.36 -5.66 11.94
N ALA A 111 7.58 -6.20 11.84
CA ALA A 111 7.90 -7.25 10.88
C ALA A 111 7.06 -8.52 11.09
N ALA A 112 6.84 -8.92 12.36
CA ALA A 112 6.02 -10.09 12.67
C ALA A 112 4.51 -9.85 12.41
N ARG A 113 4.06 -8.60 12.49
CA ARG A 113 2.64 -8.22 12.38
C ARG A 113 2.22 -7.78 10.98
N ALA A 114 3.18 -7.46 10.11
CA ALA A 114 2.96 -7.06 8.72
C ALA A 114 2.63 -8.25 7.81
N THR A 115 1.66 -9.08 8.20
CA THR A 115 1.25 -10.28 7.46
C THR A 115 0.58 -9.95 6.12
N SER A 116 -0.09 -8.81 6.03
CA SER A 116 -0.64 -8.29 4.77
C SER A 116 -0.67 -6.75 4.81
N PRO A 117 -0.71 -6.07 3.64
CA PRO A 117 -0.81 -4.62 3.58
C PRO A 117 -2.02 -4.06 4.33
N ASP A 118 -3.14 -4.80 4.32
CA ASP A 118 -4.39 -4.37 4.94
C ASP A 118 -4.43 -4.60 6.47
N ALA A 119 -3.54 -5.43 7.02
CA ALA A 119 -3.46 -5.73 8.45
C ALA A 119 -2.57 -4.75 9.23
N LEU A 120 -1.90 -3.82 8.54
CA LEU A 120 -0.99 -2.86 9.14
C LEU A 120 -1.71 -1.96 10.13
N THR A 121 -1.22 -1.96 11.38
CA THR A 121 -1.74 -1.12 12.45
C THR A 121 -0.60 -0.59 13.30
N PHE A 122 -0.76 0.63 13.79
CA PHE A 122 0.23 1.37 14.55
C PHE A 122 -0.37 1.97 15.83
N ARG A 123 0.46 2.25 16.82
CA ARG A 123 0.10 3.05 18.01
C ARG A 123 0.24 4.52 17.68
N GLN A 124 -0.84 5.25 17.89
CA GLN A 124 -0.83 6.71 17.86
C GLN A 124 -0.09 7.25 19.10
N TRP A 125 0.27 8.54 19.06
CA TRP A 125 0.91 9.24 20.18
C TRP A 125 0.09 9.23 21.48
N ASN A 126 -1.24 9.12 21.37
CA ASN A 126 -2.15 8.97 22.51
C ASN A 126 -2.22 7.52 23.07
N GLY A 127 -1.41 6.60 22.55
CA GLY A 127 -1.37 5.19 22.92
C GLY A 127 -2.44 4.31 22.26
N ARG A 128 -3.43 4.87 21.56
CA ARG A 128 -4.47 4.08 20.88
C ARG A 128 -3.93 3.41 19.63
N ARG A 129 -4.39 2.19 19.35
CA ARG A 129 -4.08 1.49 18.10
C ARG A 129 -5.03 1.91 16.99
N ARG A 130 -4.51 2.05 15.77
CA ARG A 130 -5.29 2.36 14.57
C ARG A 130 -4.80 1.55 13.38
N SER A 131 -5.71 1.23 12.45
CA SER A 131 -5.36 0.71 11.13
C SER A 131 -4.78 1.79 10.24
N VAL A 132 -3.90 1.39 9.33
CA VAL A 132 -3.40 2.23 8.24
C VAL A 132 -4.46 2.36 7.15
N THR A 133 -5.25 1.31 6.90
CA THR A 133 -6.41 1.36 6.01
C THR A 133 -7.48 2.30 6.57
N TYR A 134 -8.18 2.99 5.67
CA TYR A 134 -9.24 3.92 6.08
C TYR A 134 -10.46 3.20 6.66
N GLU A 135 -10.87 2.11 6.00
CA GLU A 135 -11.99 1.25 6.40
C GLU A 135 -11.58 -0.21 6.22
N PRO A 136 -12.11 -1.13 7.04
CA PRO A 136 -11.86 -2.55 6.85
C PRO A 136 -12.60 -3.09 5.62
N ASN A 137 -12.12 -4.20 5.06
CA ASN A 137 -12.64 -4.76 3.80
C ASN A 137 -14.18 -4.95 3.79
N ALA A 138 -14.76 -5.31 4.94
CA ALA A 138 -16.20 -5.57 5.09
C ALA A 138 -17.10 -4.35 4.79
N PHE A 139 -16.57 -3.13 4.77
CA PHE A 139 -17.31 -1.91 4.45
C PHE A 139 -17.42 -1.67 2.94
N TYR A 140 -16.60 -2.35 2.14
CA TYR A 140 -16.66 -2.26 0.70
C TYR A 140 -17.61 -3.30 0.13
N THR A 141 -18.33 -2.90 -0.91
CA THR A 141 -19.22 -3.78 -1.67
C THR A 141 -18.37 -4.67 -2.58
N PRO A 142 -18.56 -6.01 -2.53
CA PRO A 142 -17.90 -6.93 -3.46
C PRO A 142 -18.18 -6.57 -4.93
N ALA A 143 -17.21 -6.80 -5.81
CA ALA A 143 -17.31 -6.43 -7.22
C ALA A 143 -18.50 -7.10 -7.92
N GLU A 144 -18.81 -8.33 -7.54
CA GLU A 144 -19.91 -9.13 -8.07
C GLU A 144 -21.27 -8.48 -7.76
N ARG A 145 -21.43 -8.00 -6.51
CA ARG A 145 -22.64 -7.29 -6.11
C ARG A 145 -22.75 -5.94 -6.80
N LEU A 146 -21.65 -5.22 -7.01
CA LEU A 146 -21.67 -4.01 -7.82
C LEU A 146 -22.07 -4.33 -9.26
N ARG A 147 -21.52 -5.38 -9.87
CA ARG A 147 -21.84 -5.82 -11.23
C ARG A 147 -23.33 -6.13 -11.40
N GLU A 148 -23.97 -6.70 -10.38
CA GLU A 148 -25.41 -6.97 -10.34
C GLU A 148 -26.27 -5.71 -10.13
N GLY A 149 -25.66 -4.52 -10.06
CA GLY A 149 -26.36 -3.24 -9.87
C GLY A 149 -26.58 -2.87 -8.40
N GLY A 150 -25.93 -3.57 -7.47
CA GLY A 150 -26.00 -3.26 -6.04
C GLY A 150 -25.38 -1.90 -5.71
N ALA A 151 -26.01 -1.19 -4.77
CA ALA A 151 -25.47 0.06 -4.24
C ALA A 151 -24.20 -0.17 -3.39
N GLY A 152 -23.37 0.87 -3.30
CA GLY A 152 -22.19 0.87 -2.43
C GLY A 152 -20.91 1.28 -3.12
N ALA A 153 -19.80 1.04 -2.44
CA ALA A 153 -18.47 1.38 -2.93
C ALA A 153 -17.61 0.13 -2.94
N GLY A 154 -17.12 -0.26 -4.11
CA GLY A 154 -16.20 -1.39 -4.29
C GLY A 154 -14.84 -0.91 -4.73
N VAL A 155 -13.84 -1.77 -4.55
CA VAL A 155 -12.44 -1.48 -4.90
C VAL A 155 -11.92 -2.59 -5.80
N ALA A 156 -11.55 -2.23 -7.03
CA ALA A 156 -10.77 -3.06 -7.93
C ALA A 156 -9.29 -2.86 -7.61
N ARG A 157 -8.73 -3.74 -6.76
CA ARG A 157 -7.34 -3.73 -6.29
C ARG A 157 -6.43 -4.43 -7.30
N GLY A 158 -5.22 -3.93 -7.50
CA GLY A 158 -4.34 -4.44 -8.56
C GLY A 158 -4.82 -4.14 -9.98
N TRP A 159 -5.85 -3.32 -10.16
CA TRP A 159 -6.35 -2.90 -11.47
C TRP A 159 -5.90 -1.49 -11.80
N ARG A 160 -5.41 -1.26 -13.01
CA ARG A 160 -4.97 0.06 -13.49
C ARG A 160 -5.84 0.51 -14.65
N ALA A 161 -6.35 1.74 -14.58
CA ALA A 161 -6.89 2.41 -15.76
C ALA A 161 -5.74 2.77 -16.71
N THR A 162 -5.71 2.17 -17.89
CA THR A 162 -4.68 2.38 -18.92
C THR A 162 -5.11 3.42 -19.95
N ARG A 163 -6.42 3.55 -20.17
CA ARG A 163 -7.01 4.52 -21.10
C ARG A 163 -8.31 5.06 -20.55
N LEU A 164 -8.56 6.34 -20.80
CA LEU A 164 -9.81 7.02 -20.52
C LEU A 164 -10.32 7.65 -21.82
N ASP A 165 -11.59 7.41 -22.17
CA ASP A 165 -12.29 8.07 -23.26
C ASP A 165 -13.40 8.96 -22.67
N PRO A 166 -13.17 10.29 -22.56
CA PRO A 166 -14.15 11.21 -22.01
C PRO A 166 -15.37 11.43 -22.91
N ALA A 167 -15.26 11.21 -24.22
CA ALA A 167 -16.38 11.40 -25.13
C ALA A 167 -17.36 10.23 -25.06
N ARG A 168 -16.84 9.01 -24.87
CA ARG A 168 -17.63 7.79 -24.69
C ARG A 168 -17.95 7.47 -23.23
N HIS A 169 -17.44 8.27 -22.30
CA HIS A 169 -17.56 8.04 -20.87
C HIS A 169 -17.12 6.61 -20.48
N SER A 170 -15.94 6.19 -20.95
CA SER A 170 -15.42 4.85 -20.69
C SER A 170 -13.95 4.83 -20.27
N ALA A 171 -13.56 3.78 -19.55
CA ALA A 171 -12.20 3.53 -19.13
C ALA A 171 -11.81 2.08 -19.45
N GLU A 172 -10.60 1.88 -19.98
CA GLU A 172 -9.99 0.56 -20.14
C GLU A 172 -9.13 0.27 -18.91
N LEU A 173 -9.35 -0.89 -18.30
CA LEU A 173 -8.68 -1.37 -17.11
C LEU A 173 -7.82 -2.58 -17.47
N ALA A 174 -6.64 -2.68 -16.87
CA ALA A 174 -5.75 -3.83 -17.00
C ALA A 174 -5.27 -4.31 -15.64
N ALA A 175 -5.14 -5.62 -15.49
CA ALA A 175 -4.53 -6.30 -14.34
C ALA A 175 -3.15 -6.89 -14.72
N PRO A 176 -2.23 -7.09 -13.75
CA PRO A 176 -0.91 -7.70 -13.99
C PRO A 176 -0.94 -9.06 -14.70
N GLY A 177 -2.02 -9.84 -14.54
CA GLY A 177 -2.22 -11.13 -15.22
C GLY A 177 -2.69 -11.05 -16.68
N GLY A 178 -2.69 -9.87 -17.29
CA GLY A 178 -3.13 -9.65 -18.67
C GLY A 178 -4.65 -9.56 -18.85
N ALA A 179 -5.43 -9.76 -17.78
CA ALA A 179 -6.87 -9.53 -17.81
C ALA A 179 -7.16 -8.05 -18.08
N THR A 180 -8.11 -7.79 -18.96
CA THR A 180 -8.57 -6.45 -19.31
C THR A 180 -10.08 -6.34 -19.11
N HIS A 181 -10.55 -5.13 -18.86
CA HIS A 181 -11.98 -4.85 -18.71
C HIS A 181 -12.28 -3.42 -19.14
N THR A 182 -13.43 -3.19 -19.78
CA THR A 182 -13.91 -1.85 -20.08
C THR A 182 -15.08 -1.52 -19.19
N VAL A 183 -14.97 -0.40 -18.47
CA VAL A 183 -16.05 0.12 -17.63
C VAL A 183 -16.54 1.45 -18.17
N THR A 184 -17.85 1.60 -18.29
CA THR A 184 -18.50 2.88 -18.60
C THR A 184 -18.91 3.61 -17.32
N TYR A 185 -19.02 4.94 -17.36
CA TYR A 185 -19.32 5.74 -16.18
C TYR A 185 -20.23 6.95 -16.42
N ASP A 186 -20.97 7.39 -15.41
CA ASP A 186 -21.65 8.69 -15.50
C ASP A 186 -20.69 9.84 -15.17
N LYS A 187 -19.90 9.66 -14.10
CA LYS A 187 -18.93 10.64 -13.62
C LYS A 187 -17.62 9.96 -13.27
N CYS A 188 -16.51 10.60 -13.60
CA CYS A 188 -15.17 10.12 -13.31
C CYS A 188 -14.37 11.14 -12.48
N LEU A 189 -13.65 10.65 -11.47
CA LEU A 189 -12.63 11.40 -10.74
C LEU A 189 -11.26 10.77 -11.01
N ILE A 190 -10.30 11.58 -11.44
CA ILE A 190 -8.90 11.17 -11.55
C ILE A 190 -8.17 11.60 -10.27
N ALA A 191 -7.68 10.62 -9.52
CA ALA A 191 -7.07 10.78 -8.20
C ALA A 191 -5.86 9.84 -8.03
N THR A 192 -4.99 9.79 -9.04
CA THR A 192 -3.82 8.90 -9.14
C THR A 192 -2.59 9.34 -8.32
N GLY A 193 -2.78 10.25 -7.35
CA GLY A 193 -1.72 10.82 -6.51
C GLY A 193 -1.50 10.11 -5.17
#